data_AF-A0A965X4B8-F1
#
_entry.id   AF-A0A965X4B8-F1
#
_cell.length_a   1.000
_cell.length_b   1.000
_cell.length_c   1.000
_cell.angle_alpha   90.00
_cell.angle_beta   90.00
_cell.angle_gamma   90.00
#
_symmetry.space_group_name_H-M   'P 1'
#
loop_
_entity.id
_entity.type
_entity.pdbx_description
1 polymer ?
#
loop_
_entity_poly.entity_id
_entity_poly.type
_entity_poly.pdbx_seq_one_letter_code
_entity_poly.pdbx_strand_id
1 'polypeptide(L)'
;QTMNPSIEDLCEAIQKVHAKCVFVLPNNGNVILAAQQAATLCEKEVHVIPTKNVAMGIAAAVAFQPEVDGEKNAARMEEAAQRVRTGMITYAVRDTELGEMHIKQGDIIGLYNGAVQKVGNSLHDVAIDLMRDIVTENDELITVYYGKDVGETDARALTDEIESEYGDCDVEMQRGGQPLYYYLISVE
;
A
#
# COMPACT_ATOMS: atom_id res chain seq x y z
N GLN A 1 14.79 8.73 7.78
CA GLN A 1 15.44 8.01 6.68
C GLN A 1 14.71 6.69 6.50
N THR A 2 14.08 6.45 5.36
CA THR A 2 13.61 5.12 4.97
C THR A 2 14.84 4.28 4.60
N MET A 3 15.10 3.20 5.33
CA MET A 3 16.12 2.20 4.94
C MET A 3 15.58 1.40 3.76
N ASN A 4 15.61 1.99 2.56
CA ASN A 4 15.36 1.23 1.35
C ASN A 4 16.52 0.24 1.17
N PRO A 5 16.24 -1.04 0.89
CA PRO A 5 17.30 -2.02 0.70
C PRO A 5 18.16 -1.65 -0.51
N SER A 6 19.45 -1.96 -0.45
CA SER A 6 20.33 -1.88 -1.60
C SER A 6 20.04 -3.02 -2.60
N ILE A 7 20.59 -2.90 -3.81
CA ILE A 7 20.52 -3.98 -4.81
C ILE A 7 21.19 -5.25 -4.27
N GLU A 8 22.30 -5.09 -3.55
CA GLU A 8 23.04 -6.19 -2.92
C GLU A 8 22.17 -6.91 -1.88
N ASP A 9 21.49 -6.16 -1.00
CA ASP A 9 20.56 -6.73 0.00
C ASP A 9 19.43 -7.53 -0.67
N LEU A 10 18.88 -7.01 -1.78
CA LEU A 10 17.81 -7.67 -2.54
C LEU A 10 18.32 -8.95 -3.23
N CYS A 11 19.50 -8.91 -3.86
CA CYS A 11 20.13 -10.08 -4.46
C CYS A 11 20.38 -11.17 -3.42
N GLU A 12 20.94 -10.82 -2.25
CA GLU A 12 21.16 -11.78 -1.18
C GLU A 12 19.86 -12.41 -0.69
N ALA A 13 18.80 -11.60 -0.52
CA ALA A 13 17.49 -12.09 -0.11
C ALA A 13 16.93 -13.09 -1.15
N ILE A 14 16.96 -12.74 -2.44
CA ILE A 14 16.53 -13.61 -3.54
C ILE A 14 17.32 -14.93 -3.56
N GLN A 15 18.64 -14.86 -3.37
CA GLN A 15 19.50 -16.05 -3.33
C GLN A 15 19.17 -16.98 -2.17
N LYS A 16 18.79 -16.45 -1.00
CA LYS A 16 18.41 -17.23 0.19
C LYS A 16 17.06 -17.96 0.04
N VAL A 17 16.17 -17.52 -0.86
CA VAL A 17 14.87 -18.19 -1.09
C VAL A 17 15.07 -19.56 -1.73
N HIS A 18 14.54 -20.63 -1.13
CA HIS A 18 14.70 -21.99 -1.67
C HIS A 18 13.71 -22.31 -2.80
N ALA A 19 13.77 -21.55 -3.89
CA ALA A 19 12.93 -21.71 -5.08
C ALA A 19 13.73 -21.41 -6.36
N LYS A 20 13.26 -21.98 -7.49
CA LYS A 20 13.80 -21.70 -8.84
C LYS A 20 13.25 -20.41 -9.44
N CYS A 21 11.98 -20.13 -9.16
CA CYS A 21 11.27 -18.91 -9.51
C CYS A 21 10.96 -18.14 -8.23
N VAL A 22 11.27 -16.84 -8.19
CA VAL A 22 11.09 -15.96 -7.05
C VAL A 22 10.28 -14.74 -7.48
N PHE A 23 9.21 -14.44 -6.74
CA PHE A 23 8.45 -13.20 -6.91
C PHE A 23 8.90 -12.18 -5.87
N VAL A 24 9.21 -10.97 -6.32
CA VAL A 24 9.60 -9.86 -5.43
C VAL A 24 8.48 -8.83 -5.41
N LEU A 25 8.00 -8.51 -4.21
CA LEU A 25 6.94 -7.56 -3.92
C LEU A 25 7.57 -6.35 -3.19
N PRO A 26 7.98 -5.28 -3.89
CA PRO A 26 8.74 -4.18 -3.29
C PRO A 26 7.97 -3.44 -2.20
N ASN A 27 6.64 -3.35 -2.32
CA ASN A 27 5.72 -2.66 -1.41
C ASN A 27 6.14 -1.21 -1.08
N ASN A 28 6.94 -0.60 -1.95
CA ASN A 28 7.46 0.74 -1.86
C ASN A 28 7.93 1.15 -3.26
N GLY A 29 7.32 2.20 -3.82
CA GLY A 29 7.62 2.69 -5.16
C GLY A 29 9.11 3.03 -5.39
N ASN A 30 9.80 3.47 -4.34
CA ASN A 30 11.23 3.82 -4.41
C ASN A 30 12.16 2.60 -4.50
N VAL A 31 11.66 1.39 -4.25
CA VAL A 31 12.43 0.14 -4.27
C VAL A 31 12.26 -0.61 -5.59
N ILE A 32 11.23 -0.30 -6.38
CA ILE A 32 10.89 -1.04 -7.62
C ILE A 32 12.08 -1.11 -8.58
N LEU A 33 12.74 0.03 -8.85
CA LEU A 33 13.88 0.07 -9.77
C LEU A 33 15.06 -0.77 -9.25
N ALA A 34 15.34 -0.70 -7.96
CA ALA A 34 16.40 -1.51 -7.33
C ALA A 34 16.07 -3.00 -7.38
N ALA A 35 14.82 -3.38 -7.16
CA ALA A 35 14.34 -4.76 -7.28
C ALA A 35 14.45 -5.29 -8.72
N GLN A 36 14.10 -4.48 -9.72
CA GLN A 36 14.28 -4.84 -11.13
C GLN A 36 15.75 -5.04 -11.48
N GLN A 37 16.64 -4.17 -11.00
CA GLN A 37 18.08 -4.33 -11.21
C GLN A 37 18.61 -5.60 -10.52
N ALA A 38 18.20 -5.87 -9.27
CA ALA A 38 18.57 -7.09 -8.55
C ALA A 38 18.11 -8.36 -9.30
N ALA A 39 16.90 -8.34 -9.87
CA ALA A 39 16.38 -9.45 -10.68
C ALA A 39 17.30 -9.77 -11.88
N THR A 40 17.87 -8.76 -12.54
CA THR A 40 18.79 -8.99 -13.68
C THR A 40 20.17 -9.55 -13.28
N LEU A 41 20.53 -9.45 -12.01
CA LEU A 41 21.83 -9.91 -11.48
C LEU A 41 21.74 -11.31 -10.86
N CYS A 42 20.53 -11.87 -10.72
CA CYS A 42 20.31 -13.18 -10.13
C CYS A 42 20.31 -14.28 -11.20
N GLU A 43 20.86 -15.45 -10.86
CA GLU A 43 20.79 -16.63 -11.73
C GLU A 43 19.41 -17.30 -11.74
N LYS A 44 18.59 -17.03 -10.72
CA LYS A 44 17.22 -17.56 -10.60
C LYS A 44 16.28 -16.82 -11.55
N GLU A 45 15.16 -17.45 -11.86
CA GLU A 45 14.03 -16.74 -12.48
C GLU A 45 13.42 -15.79 -11.43
N VAL A 46 13.42 -14.50 -11.69
CA VAL A 46 12.93 -13.48 -10.76
C VAL A 46 11.91 -12.59 -11.46
N HIS A 47 10.71 -12.53 -10.90
CA HIS A 47 9.63 -11.63 -11.36
C HIS A 47 9.39 -10.55 -10.32
N VAL A 48 9.55 -9.29 -10.71
CA VAL A 48 9.28 -8.14 -9.84
C VAL A 48 7.86 -7.65 -10.10
N ILE A 49 6.98 -7.80 -9.12
CA ILE A 49 5.62 -7.28 -9.19
C ILE A 49 5.66 -5.84 -8.65
N PRO A 50 5.26 -4.80 -9.42
CA PRO A 50 5.55 -3.40 -9.09
C PRO A 50 4.63 -2.82 -7.99
N THR A 51 4.53 -3.50 -6.85
CA THR A 51 3.71 -3.10 -5.71
C THR A 51 4.31 -1.89 -4.98
N LYS A 52 3.47 -0.89 -4.69
CA LYS A 52 3.91 0.39 -4.09
C LYS A 52 3.64 0.51 -2.60
N ASN A 53 2.81 -0.38 -2.06
CA ASN A 53 2.48 -0.49 -0.65
C ASN A 53 2.15 -1.96 -0.33
N VAL A 54 1.96 -2.25 0.96
CA VAL A 54 1.72 -3.62 1.44
C VAL A 54 0.37 -4.18 0.99
N ALA A 55 -0.68 -3.37 0.89
CA ALA A 55 -1.99 -3.84 0.43
C ALA A 55 -1.94 -4.37 -1.00
N MET A 56 -1.29 -3.64 -1.92
CA MET A 56 -1.01 -4.15 -3.27
C MET A 56 -0.20 -5.46 -3.24
N GLY A 57 0.74 -5.59 -2.29
CA GLY A 57 1.52 -6.80 -2.07
C GLY A 57 0.68 -8.01 -1.63
N ILE A 58 -0.29 -7.79 -0.75
CA ILE A 58 -1.22 -8.81 -0.29
C ILE A 58 -2.11 -9.25 -1.45
N ALA A 59 -2.72 -8.32 -2.19
CA ALA A 59 -3.55 -8.64 -3.35
C ALA A 59 -2.77 -9.42 -4.43
N ALA A 60 -1.53 -9.00 -4.72
CA ALA A 60 -0.64 -9.76 -5.60
C ALA A 60 -0.41 -11.20 -5.09
N ALA A 61 -0.07 -11.36 -3.81
CA ALA A 61 0.20 -12.67 -3.22
C ALA A 61 -1.03 -13.59 -3.24
N VAL A 62 -2.23 -13.05 -3.01
CA VAL A 62 -3.50 -13.81 -3.06
C VAL A 62 -3.82 -14.26 -4.49
N ALA A 63 -3.47 -13.47 -5.50
CA ALA A 63 -3.72 -13.79 -6.91
C ALA A 63 -2.77 -14.87 -7.49
N PHE A 64 -1.73 -15.26 -6.76
CA PHE A 64 -0.80 -16.31 -7.15
C PHE A 64 -1.53 -17.65 -7.36
N GLN A 65 -1.16 -18.35 -8.43
CA GLN A 65 -1.73 -19.63 -8.82
C GLN A 65 -0.61 -20.67 -9.06
N PRO A 66 -0.51 -21.72 -8.22
CA PRO A 66 0.61 -22.66 -8.28
C PRO A 66 0.65 -23.51 -9.56
N GLU A 67 -0.46 -23.62 -10.29
CA GLU A 67 -0.57 -24.44 -11.50
C GLU A 67 -0.11 -23.73 -12.78
N VAL A 68 0.19 -22.43 -12.75
CA VAL A 68 0.66 -21.68 -13.93
C VAL A 68 2.14 -21.32 -13.82
N ASP A 69 2.78 -21.06 -14.97
CA ASP A 69 4.19 -20.66 -15.02
C ASP A 69 4.46 -19.28 -14.40
N GLY A 70 5.74 -18.94 -14.24
CA GLY A 70 6.20 -17.72 -13.57
C GLY A 70 5.70 -16.44 -14.23
N GLU A 71 5.77 -16.36 -15.56
CA GLU A 71 5.37 -15.18 -16.33
C GLU A 71 3.86 -14.95 -16.26
N LYS A 72 3.05 -16.00 -16.43
CA LYS A 72 1.60 -15.91 -16.30
C LYS A 72 1.17 -15.60 -14.87
N ASN A 73 1.88 -16.12 -13.87
CA ASN A 73 1.67 -15.71 -12.48
C ASN A 73 1.99 -14.24 -12.30
N ALA A 74 3.15 -13.76 -12.77
CA ALA A 74 3.56 -12.38 -12.61
C ALA A 74 2.51 -11.41 -13.18
N ALA A 75 2.00 -11.68 -14.39
CA ALA A 75 0.95 -10.88 -15.00
C ALA A 75 -0.34 -10.85 -14.16
N ARG A 76 -0.78 -11.99 -13.63
CA ARG A 76 -1.97 -12.07 -12.76
C ARG A 76 -1.79 -11.33 -11.44
N MET A 77 -0.63 -11.51 -10.81
CA MET A 77 -0.28 -10.86 -9.56
C MET A 77 -0.19 -9.34 -9.73
N GLU A 78 0.37 -8.88 -10.86
CA GLU A 78 0.42 -7.46 -11.20
C GLU A 78 -0.97 -6.89 -11.46
N GLU A 79 -1.81 -7.58 -12.22
CA GLU A 79 -3.19 -7.15 -12.47
C GLU A 79 -3.98 -7.00 -11.17
N ALA A 80 -3.89 -7.97 -10.26
CA ALA A 80 -4.54 -7.89 -8.95
C ALA A 80 -4.02 -6.70 -8.13
N ALA A 81 -2.69 -6.52 -8.06
CA ALA A 81 -2.10 -5.39 -7.35
C ALA A 81 -2.53 -4.02 -7.88
N GLN A 82 -2.71 -3.90 -9.20
CA GLN A 82 -3.09 -2.63 -9.84
C GLN A 82 -4.58 -2.29 -9.71
N ARG A 83 -5.44 -3.29 -9.45
CA ARG A 83 -6.87 -3.06 -9.20
C ARG A 83 -7.11 -2.43 -7.84
N VAL A 84 -6.26 -2.74 -6.85
CA VAL A 84 -6.37 -2.18 -5.50
C VAL A 84 -6.15 -0.67 -5.52
N ARG A 85 -7.19 0.08 -5.15
CA ARG A 85 -7.07 1.51 -4.86
C ARG A 85 -6.62 1.67 -3.42
N THR A 86 -5.65 2.57 -3.18
CA THR A 86 -5.09 2.75 -1.84
C THR A 86 -5.15 4.19 -1.35
N GLY A 87 -5.75 4.36 -0.17
CA GLY A 87 -5.70 5.59 0.62
C GLY A 87 -4.65 5.46 1.71
N MET A 88 -3.79 6.45 1.90
CA MET A 88 -2.83 6.48 3.00
C MET A 88 -2.93 7.79 3.74
N ILE A 89 -2.96 7.73 5.06
CA ILE A 89 -3.04 8.93 5.90
C ILE A 89 -1.78 9.04 6.74
N THR A 90 -1.12 10.20 6.67
CA THR A 90 0.15 10.50 7.34
C THR A 90 0.20 11.97 7.76
N TYR A 91 1.36 12.44 8.24
CA TYR A 91 1.60 13.83 8.60
C TYR A 91 2.71 14.46 7.76
N ALA A 92 2.64 15.77 7.59
CA ALA A 92 3.66 16.56 6.94
C ALA A 92 4.90 16.68 7.84
N VAL A 93 6.07 16.27 7.35
CA VAL A 93 7.34 16.42 8.08
C VAL A 93 7.99 17.80 7.91
N ARG A 94 7.49 18.61 6.97
CA ARG A 94 7.97 19.95 6.65
C ARG A 94 6.89 20.73 5.87
N ASP A 95 7.05 22.03 5.83
CA ASP A 95 6.24 22.89 4.96
C ASP A 95 6.50 22.54 3.48
N THR A 96 5.44 22.52 2.67
CA THR A 96 5.51 22.21 1.23
C THR A 96 4.37 22.90 0.50
N GLU A 97 4.68 23.50 -0.65
CA GLU A 97 3.68 23.99 -1.59
C GLU A 97 3.51 22.95 -2.72
N LEU A 98 2.29 22.50 -2.93
CA LEU A 98 1.95 21.52 -3.97
C LEU A 98 0.75 22.02 -4.77
N GLY A 99 1.03 22.62 -5.94
CA GLY A 99 0.00 23.30 -6.72
C GLY A 99 -0.60 24.45 -5.91
N GLU A 100 -1.90 24.38 -5.63
CA GLU A 100 -2.62 25.37 -4.78
C GLU A 100 -2.69 24.96 -3.29
N MET A 101 -2.19 23.77 -2.94
CA MET A 101 -2.18 23.31 -1.55
C MET A 101 -0.96 23.84 -0.79
N HIS A 102 -1.21 24.56 0.29
CA HIS A 102 -0.21 24.96 1.28
C HIS A 102 -0.22 23.97 2.44
N ILE A 103 0.79 23.11 2.51
CA ILE A 103 0.95 22.09 3.55
C ILE A 103 1.95 22.60 4.56
N LYS A 104 1.56 22.67 5.84
CA LYS A 104 2.44 23.02 6.95
C LYS A 104 2.96 21.77 7.64
N GLN A 105 4.13 21.86 8.24
CA GLN A 105 4.65 20.81 9.10
C GLN A 105 3.64 20.46 10.19
N GLY A 106 3.34 19.17 10.32
CA GLY A 106 2.36 18.63 11.27
C GLY A 106 0.95 18.45 10.71
N ASP A 107 0.63 19.04 9.56
CA ASP A 107 -0.67 18.82 8.91
C ASP A 107 -0.88 17.34 8.60
N ILE A 108 -2.11 16.87 8.73
CA ILE A 108 -2.53 15.55 8.28
C ILE A 108 -2.73 15.58 6.77
N ILE A 109 -2.18 14.58 6.09
CA ILE A 109 -2.20 14.44 4.64
C ILE A 109 -2.87 13.12 4.28
N GLY A 110 -3.86 13.19 3.39
CA GLY A 110 -4.47 12.05 2.71
C GLY A 110 -3.87 11.86 1.32
N LEU A 111 -3.36 10.66 1.05
CA LEU A 111 -2.72 10.28 -0.19
C LEU A 111 -3.59 9.24 -0.91
N TYR A 112 -3.98 9.51 -2.15
CA TYR A 112 -4.59 8.52 -3.03
C TYR A 112 -3.54 8.01 -4.02
N ASN A 113 -3.26 6.70 -4.00
CA ASN A 113 -2.25 6.05 -4.85
C ASN A 113 -0.87 6.75 -4.83
N GLY A 114 -0.52 7.32 -3.67
CA GLY A 114 0.75 8.02 -3.44
C GLY A 114 0.76 9.52 -3.80
N ALA A 115 -0.32 10.06 -4.35
CA ALA A 115 -0.48 11.49 -4.61
C ALA A 115 -1.28 12.17 -3.50
N VAL A 116 -0.83 13.33 -3.03
CA VAL A 116 -1.55 14.12 -2.03
C VAL A 116 -2.87 14.61 -2.62
N GLN A 117 -3.99 14.30 -1.95
CA GLN A 117 -5.34 14.74 -2.34
C GLN A 117 -6.03 15.57 -1.26
N LYS A 118 -5.75 15.27 0.03
CA LYS A 118 -6.38 15.95 1.16
C LYS A 118 -5.32 16.47 2.12
N VAL A 119 -5.59 17.64 2.71
CA VAL A 119 -4.76 18.27 3.73
C VAL A 119 -5.70 18.80 4.80
N GLY A 120 -5.41 18.53 6.07
CA GLY A 120 -6.23 18.97 7.19
C GLY A 120 -5.52 18.80 8.52
N ASN A 121 -6.25 19.02 9.62
CA ASN A 121 -5.70 18.92 10.98
C ASN A 121 -6.29 17.78 11.80
N SER A 122 -7.30 17.10 11.27
CA SER A 122 -7.98 15.98 11.91
C SER A 122 -7.63 14.70 11.16
N LEU A 123 -7.12 13.71 11.89
CA LEU A 123 -6.81 12.41 11.34
C LEU A 123 -8.06 11.73 10.78
N HIS A 124 -9.15 11.79 11.55
CA HIS A 124 -10.45 11.21 11.23
C HIS A 124 -11.04 11.85 9.97
N ASP A 125 -11.19 13.18 9.97
CA ASP A 125 -11.86 13.89 8.87
C ASP A 125 -11.10 13.71 7.55
N VAL A 126 -9.77 13.75 7.59
CA VAL A 126 -8.95 13.52 6.39
C VAL A 126 -9.09 12.09 5.88
N ALA A 127 -9.24 11.09 6.75
CA ALA A 127 -9.48 9.71 6.34
C ALA A 127 -10.84 9.56 5.65
N ILE A 128 -11.92 10.05 6.27
CA ILE A 128 -13.27 9.99 5.70
C ILE A 128 -13.36 10.78 4.38
N ASP A 129 -12.82 11.99 4.34
CA ASP A 129 -12.83 12.80 3.12
C ASP A 129 -12.02 12.15 1.99
N LEU A 130 -10.93 11.45 2.31
CA LEU A 130 -10.17 10.70 1.32
C LEU A 130 -10.98 9.50 0.80
N MET A 131 -11.71 8.79 1.66
CA MET A 131 -12.53 7.64 1.25
C MET A 131 -13.61 8.04 0.24
N ARG A 132 -14.20 9.22 0.38
CA ARG A 132 -15.16 9.78 -0.58
C ARG A 132 -14.62 9.95 -2.00
N ASP A 133 -13.30 10.10 -2.15
CA ASP A 133 -12.64 10.21 -3.45
C ASP A 133 -12.21 8.84 -4.01
N ILE A 134 -12.11 7.80 -3.16
CA ILE A 134 -11.53 6.50 -3.50
C ILE A 134 -12.60 5.44 -3.76
N VAL A 135 -13.65 5.41 -2.92
CA VAL A 135 -14.71 4.41 -2.95
C VAL A 135 -15.73 4.76 -4.03
N THR A 136 -16.19 3.75 -4.74
CA THR A 136 -17.18 3.80 -5.81
C THR A 136 -18.26 2.75 -5.56
N GLU A 137 -19.36 2.85 -6.31
CA GLU A 137 -20.48 1.89 -6.24
C GLU A 137 -20.14 0.45 -6.67
N ASN A 138 -18.96 0.23 -7.28
CA ASN A 138 -18.54 -1.10 -7.75
C ASN A 138 -17.58 -1.80 -6.77
N ASP A 139 -17.27 -1.18 -5.64
CA ASP A 139 -16.35 -1.74 -4.65
C ASP A 139 -17.10 -2.67 -3.70
N GLU A 140 -16.44 -3.78 -3.37
CA GLU A 140 -17.02 -4.84 -2.54
C GLU A 140 -16.25 -5.00 -1.22
N LEU A 141 -14.98 -4.59 -1.16
CA LEU A 141 -14.12 -4.77 0.01
C LEU A 141 -13.34 -3.50 0.34
N ILE A 142 -13.40 -3.11 1.61
CA ILE A 142 -12.55 -2.08 2.21
C ILE A 142 -11.75 -2.69 3.35
N THR A 143 -10.43 -2.56 3.35
CA THR A 143 -9.59 -3.01 4.47
C THR A 143 -8.82 -1.85 5.08
N VAL A 144 -9.05 -1.59 6.36
CA VAL A 144 -8.39 -0.53 7.15
C VAL A 144 -7.21 -1.11 7.92
N TYR A 145 -5.99 -0.79 7.47
CA TYR A 145 -4.74 -1.14 8.16
C TYR A 145 -4.27 0.01 9.04
N TYR A 146 -4.39 -0.12 10.36
CA TYR A 146 -3.97 0.94 11.28
C TYR A 146 -2.50 0.80 11.72
N GLY A 147 -1.84 1.95 11.87
CA GLY A 147 -0.42 2.08 12.15
C GLY A 147 -0.08 1.89 13.62
N LYS A 148 1.23 1.91 13.93
CA LYS A 148 1.70 1.70 15.32
C LYS A 148 1.24 2.80 16.30
N ASP A 149 0.98 4.00 15.76
CA ASP A 149 0.66 5.21 16.54
C ASP A 149 -0.86 5.46 16.63
N VAL A 150 -1.68 4.49 16.17
CA VAL A 150 -3.16 4.53 16.27
C VAL A 150 -3.62 3.46 17.26
N GLY A 151 -4.48 3.86 18.20
CA GLY A 151 -5.12 2.94 19.13
C GLY A 151 -6.16 2.07 18.43
N GLU A 152 -6.32 0.82 18.87
CA GLU A 152 -7.31 -0.10 18.31
C GLU A 152 -8.75 0.46 18.42
N THR A 153 -9.07 1.15 19.51
CA THR A 153 -10.37 1.82 19.67
C THR A 153 -10.63 2.89 18.62
N ASP A 154 -9.63 3.71 18.30
CA ASP A 154 -9.75 4.78 17.30
C ASP A 154 -9.84 4.18 15.88
N ALA A 155 -9.05 3.13 15.60
CA ALA A 155 -9.15 2.38 14.35
C ALA A 155 -10.52 1.72 14.18
N ARG A 156 -11.07 1.14 15.25
CA ARG A 156 -12.41 0.54 15.25
C ARG A 156 -13.48 1.59 14.97
N ALA A 157 -13.42 2.73 15.66
CA ALA A 157 -14.37 3.82 15.45
C ALA A 157 -14.39 4.32 13.99
N LEU A 158 -13.22 4.50 13.38
CA LEU A 158 -13.12 4.86 11.95
C LEU A 158 -13.70 3.75 11.05
N THR A 159 -13.38 2.49 11.35
CA THR A 159 -13.86 1.34 10.56
C THR A 159 -15.39 1.22 10.61
N ASP A 160 -15.97 1.34 11.80
CA ASP A 160 -17.43 1.27 12.00
C ASP A 160 -18.15 2.43 11.29
N GLU A 161 -17.53 3.61 11.23
CA GLU A 161 -18.07 4.75 10.47
C GLU A 161 -18.00 4.52 8.95
N ILE A 162 -16.89 3.97 8.45
CA ILE A 162 -16.75 3.57 7.05
C ILE A 162 -17.79 2.51 6.69
N GLU A 163 -17.98 1.49 7.53
CA GLU A 163 -19.01 0.46 7.33
C GLU A 163 -20.43 1.07 7.29
N SER A 164 -20.70 2.08 8.12
CA SER A 164 -21.98 2.78 8.08
C SER A 164 -22.16 3.68 6.84
N GLU A 165 -21.09 4.28 6.30
CA GLU A 165 -21.16 5.11 5.09
C GLU A 165 -21.25 4.24 3.81
N TYR A 166 -20.61 3.07 3.80
CA TYR A 166 -20.47 2.18 2.65
C TYR A 166 -21.07 0.80 2.92
N GLY A 167 -22.34 0.75 3.30
CA GLY A 167 -23.01 -0.49 3.75
C GLY A 167 -23.16 -1.60 2.70
N ASP A 168 -22.77 -1.36 1.44
CA ASP A 168 -22.69 -2.37 0.39
C ASP A 168 -21.30 -3.05 0.30
N CYS A 169 -20.28 -2.49 0.96
CA CYS A 169 -18.93 -3.04 1.05
C CYS A 169 -18.75 -3.87 2.34
N ASP A 170 -17.99 -4.95 2.28
CA ASP A 170 -17.43 -5.60 3.46
C ASP A 170 -16.26 -4.76 3.99
N VAL A 171 -16.27 -4.42 5.28
CA VAL A 171 -15.27 -3.52 5.87
C VAL A 171 -14.49 -4.25 6.96
N GLU A 172 -13.21 -4.50 6.68
CA GLU A 172 -12.30 -5.17 7.59
C GLU A 172 -11.33 -4.20 8.28
N MET A 173 -10.94 -4.53 9.51
CA MET A 173 -9.89 -3.83 10.26
C MET A 173 -8.72 -4.77 10.54
N GLN A 174 -7.51 -4.33 10.18
CA GLN A 174 -6.27 -5.08 10.38
C GLN A 174 -5.21 -4.23 11.08
N ARG A 175 -4.44 -4.84 11.99
CA ARG A 175 -3.28 -4.17 12.59
C ARG A 175 -2.09 -4.21 11.64
N GLY A 176 -1.85 -3.12 10.90
CA GLY A 176 -0.72 -3.01 9.99
C GLY A 176 0.60 -2.64 10.70
N GLY A 177 0.52 -1.84 11.76
CA GLY A 177 1.70 -1.49 12.59
C GLY A 177 2.75 -0.66 11.85
N GLN A 178 2.42 -0.12 10.67
CA GLN A 178 3.35 0.71 9.92
C GLN A 178 3.76 1.97 10.71
N PRO A 179 5.02 2.42 10.58
CA PRO A 179 5.56 3.47 11.43
C PRO A 179 5.31 4.91 10.96
N LEU A 180 4.90 5.11 9.70
CA LEU A 180 4.76 6.43 9.08
C LEU A 180 3.32 6.79 8.71
N TYR A 181 2.48 5.78 8.44
CA TYR A 181 1.08 6.00 8.09
C TYR A 181 0.20 5.64 9.28
N TYR A 182 -0.68 6.55 9.66
CA TYR A 182 -1.72 6.28 10.65
C TYR A 182 -2.68 5.23 10.12
N TYR A 183 -3.06 5.35 8.85
CA TYR A 183 -3.88 4.36 8.15
C TYR A 183 -3.32 4.11 6.75
N LEU A 184 -3.39 2.85 6.33
CA LEU A 184 -3.38 2.43 4.93
C LEU A 184 -4.75 1.77 4.71
N ILE A 185 -5.49 2.20 3.72
CA ILE A 185 -6.81 1.68 3.40
C ILE A 185 -6.76 1.14 1.97
N SER A 186 -7.14 -0.13 1.78
CA SER A 186 -7.38 -0.69 0.46
C SER A 186 -8.86 -0.71 0.14
N VAL A 187 -9.17 -0.46 -1.12
CA VAL A 187 -10.52 -0.49 -1.69
C VAL A 187 -10.45 -1.30 -2.98
N GLU A 188 -11.31 -2.32 -3.08
CA GLU A 188 -11.34 -3.31 -4.16
C GLU A 188 -12.76 -3.58 -4.66
#